data_AF-A0A5J4PBQ1-F1
#
_entry.id   AF-A0A5J4PBQ1-F1
#
_cell.length_a   1.000
_cell.length_b   1.000
_cell.length_c   1.000
_cell.angle_alpha   90.00
_cell.angle_beta   90.00
_cell.angle_gamma   90.00
#
_symmetry.space_group_name_H-M   'P 1'
#
loop_
_entity.id
_entity.type
_entity.pdbx_description
1 polymer ?
#
loop_
_entity_poly.entity_id
_entity_poly.type
_entity_poly.pdbx_seq_one_letter_code
_entity_poly.pdbx_strand_id
1 'polypeptide(L)'
;MFSSLYSMTTKIKKLSKLQLLGLFVLVSATIYILNHKNTPSVYNSIDGRIFGTLYNITYQYNEDLKPDIERGLKLLDASLSPFNATSIITKINNNEEVKVDTFFRKVFHRSMEVSEETDGAFDITVAPLVNAWNFGFKKGGSPT
;
A
#
# COMPACT_ATOMS: atom_id res chain seq x y z
N MET A 1 10.63 -29.95 69.36
CA MET A 1 10.02 -28.88 68.53
C MET A 1 10.96 -28.69 67.35
N PHE A 2 10.72 -29.06 66.10
CA PHE A 2 9.52 -29.17 65.26
C PHE A 2 9.73 -30.41 64.34
N SER A 3 8.99 -31.50 64.51
CA SER A 3 7.78 -31.89 63.75
C SER A 3 7.91 -31.92 62.21
N SER A 4 7.82 -33.15 61.68
CA SER A 4 7.17 -33.53 60.42
C SER A 4 7.90 -33.25 59.11
N LEU A 5 8.75 -34.18 58.67
CA LEU A 5 9.00 -34.42 57.25
C LEU A 5 9.16 -35.93 57.02
N TYR A 6 8.71 -36.43 55.86
CA TYR A 6 8.62 -37.84 55.43
C TYR A 6 7.37 -38.58 55.98
N SER A 7 6.41 -39.07 55.21
CA SER A 7 6.39 -39.49 53.82
C SER A 7 4.96 -39.41 53.31
N MET A 8 4.67 -38.48 52.39
CA MET A 8 3.43 -38.50 51.63
C MET A 8 3.69 -39.38 50.40
N THR A 9 3.60 -40.71 50.55
CA THR A 9 3.62 -41.61 49.38
C THR A 9 2.35 -41.38 48.57
N THR A 10 2.45 -40.61 47.50
CA THR A 10 1.39 -40.41 46.51
C THR A 10 1.08 -41.75 45.83
N LYS A 11 -0.07 -42.36 46.16
CA LYS A 11 -0.60 -43.50 45.40
C LYS A 11 -0.99 -43.03 44.00
N ILE A 12 -0.23 -43.44 42.99
CA ILE A 12 -0.55 -43.15 41.59
C ILE A 12 -1.74 -44.02 41.18
N LYS A 13 -2.89 -43.40 40.88
CA LYS A 13 -4.08 -44.10 40.39
C LYS A 13 -3.87 -44.55 38.95
N LYS A 14 -4.10 -45.84 38.66
CA LYS A 14 -3.93 -46.43 37.33
C LYS A 14 -5.03 -45.94 36.38
N LEU A 15 -4.65 -45.42 35.22
CA LEU A 15 -5.58 -44.93 34.19
C LEU A 15 -6.34 -46.09 33.51
N SER A 16 -7.63 -45.90 33.24
CA SER A 16 -8.45 -46.88 32.51
C SER A 16 -8.17 -46.83 31.00
N LYS A 17 -8.50 -47.89 30.26
CA LYS A 17 -8.35 -47.95 28.79
C LYS A 17 -9.11 -46.81 28.09
N LEU A 18 -10.27 -46.42 28.62
CA LEU A 18 -11.06 -45.30 28.08
C LEU A 18 -10.38 -43.95 28.31
N GLN A 19 -9.75 -43.77 29.47
CA GLN A 19 -8.96 -42.55 29.75
C GLN A 19 -7.72 -42.48 28.86
N LEU A 20 -7.07 -43.60 28.59
CA LEU A 20 -5.93 -43.69 27.65
C LEU A 20 -6.37 -43.39 26.21
N LEU A 21 -7.52 -43.91 25.77
CA LEU A 21 -8.08 -43.61 24.45
C LEU A 21 -8.45 -42.11 24.34
N GLY A 22 -9.11 -41.57 25.36
CA GLY A 22 -9.43 -40.14 25.42
C GLY A 22 -8.19 -39.26 25.38
N LEU A 23 -7.14 -39.63 26.13
CA LEU A 23 -5.86 -38.92 26.11
C LEU A 23 -5.19 -38.98 24.73
N PHE A 24 -5.22 -40.15 24.07
CA PHE A 24 -4.66 -40.31 22.73
C PHE A 24 -5.38 -39.44 21.69
N VAL A 25 -6.71 -39.39 21.73
CA VAL A 25 -7.51 -38.52 20.85
C VAL A 25 -7.20 -37.05 21.12
N LEU A 26 -7.10 -36.65 22.40
CA LEU A 26 -6.83 -35.27 22.79
C LEU A 26 -5.42 -34.83 22.36
N VAL A 27 -4.42 -35.70 22.51
CA VAL A 27 -3.06 -35.47 22.02
C VAL A 27 -3.04 -35.36 20.50
N SER A 28 -3.71 -36.27 19.78
CA SER A 28 -3.78 -36.25 18.32
C SER A 28 -4.48 -34.99 17.77
N ALA A 29 -5.59 -34.58 18.38
CA ALA A 29 -6.30 -33.36 18.04
C ALA A 29 -5.44 -32.11 18.30
N THR A 30 -4.69 -32.09 19.41
CA THR A 30 -3.77 -31.00 19.74
C THR A 30 -2.64 -30.91 18.71
N ILE A 31 -2.04 -32.04 18.32
CA ILE A 31 -1.01 -32.08 17.25
C ILE A 31 -1.60 -31.58 15.92
N TYR A 32 -2.82 -31.98 15.57
CA TYR A 32 -3.49 -31.53 14.36
C TYR A 32 -3.72 -30.01 14.36
N ILE A 33 -4.23 -29.45 15.47
CA ILE A 33 -4.48 -28.01 15.62
C ILE A 33 -3.16 -27.22 15.57
N LEU A 34 -2.10 -27.70 16.22
CA LEU A 34 -0.78 -27.04 16.20
C LEU A 34 -0.12 -27.08 14.81
N ASN A 35 -0.37 -28.13 14.04
CA ASN A 35 0.13 -28.24 12.65
C ASN A 35 -0.75 -27.56 11.63
N HIS A 36 -2.00 -27.22 11.97
CA HIS A 36 -2.87 -26.41 11.13
C HIS A 36 -2.38 -24.95 11.17
N LYS A 37 -1.37 -24.67 10.35
CA LYS A 37 -0.89 -23.31 10.14
C LYS A 37 -2.02 -22.51 9.47
N ASN A 38 -2.65 -21.62 10.23
CA ASN A 38 -3.27 -20.44 9.64
C ASN A 38 -2.12 -19.67 9.00
N THR A 39 -1.89 -19.84 7.69
CA THR A 39 -0.89 -19.04 6.98
C THR A 39 -1.37 -17.59 7.09
N PRO A 40 -0.68 -16.71 7.85
CA PRO A 40 -1.03 -15.30 7.85
C PRO A 40 -0.96 -14.84 6.40
N SER A 41 -1.90 -14.01 5.96
CA SER A 41 -1.77 -13.35 4.66
C SER A 41 -0.40 -12.69 4.60
N VAL A 42 0.46 -13.16 3.69
CA VAL A 42 1.77 -12.55 3.46
C VAL A 42 1.50 -11.29 2.64
N TYR A 43 1.58 -10.15 3.31
CA TYR A 43 1.55 -8.85 2.66
C TYR A 43 2.94 -8.47 2.21
N ASN A 44 3.04 -7.97 0.98
CA ASN A 44 4.21 -7.26 0.51
C ASN A 44 3.97 -5.76 0.69
N SER A 45 5.03 -5.03 1.01
CA SER A 45 5.01 -3.58 1.08
C SER A 45 6.09 -3.04 0.16
N ILE A 46 5.72 -2.07 -0.67
CA ILE A 46 6.64 -1.35 -1.54
C ILE A 46 6.52 0.15 -1.26
N ASP A 47 7.65 0.82 -1.31
CA ASP A 47 7.73 2.27 -1.22
C ASP A 47 8.61 2.85 -2.33
N GLY A 48 8.51 4.16 -2.50
CA GLY A 48 9.29 4.91 -3.45
C GLY A 48 8.90 6.39 -3.49
N ARG A 49 9.51 7.13 -4.40
CA ARG A 49 9.31 8.58 -4.59
C ARG A 49 8.94 8.89 -6.03
N ILE A 50 7.82 9.59 -6.23
CA ILE A 50 7.40 10.15 -7.53
C ILE A 50 6.40 11.30 -7.27
N PHE A 51 6.20 12.18 -8.24
CA PHE A 51 5.30 13.35 -8.13
C PHE A 51 5.65 14.31 -6.98
N GLY A 52 6.93 14.37 -6.59
CA GLY A 52 7.39 15.21 -5.48
C GLY A 52 7.04 14.67 -4.08
N THR A 53 6.45 13.47 -3.97
CA THR A 53 6.05 12.86 -2.70
C THR A 53 6.52 11.40 -2.59
N LEU A 54 6.22 10.76 -1.46
CA LEU A 54 6.45 9.34 -1.20
C LEU A 54 5.16 8.55 -1.41
N TYR A 55 5.27 7.36 -1.99
CA TYR A 55 4.17 6.40 -2.01
C TYR A 55 4.51 5.19 -1.13
N ASN A 56 3.48 4.59 -0.55
CA ASN A 56 3.55 3.31 0.12
C ASN A 56 2.36 2.46 -0.34
N ILE A 57 2.63 1.27 -0.86
CA ILE A 57 1.61 0.35 -1.35
C ILE A 57 1.81 -0.99 -0.65
N THR A 58 0.74 -1.48 -0.03
CA THR A 58 0.70 -2.80 0.59
C THR A 58 -0.28 -3.68 -0.15
N TYR A 59 0.13 -4.90 -0.51
CA TYR A 59 -0.69 -5.81 -1.30
C TYR A 59 -0.48 -7.27 -0.89
N GLN A 60 -1.49 -8.10 -1.12
CA GLN A 60 -1.44 -9.55 -0.92
C GLN A 60 -1.37 -10.25 -2.28
N TYR A 61 -0.15 -10.56 -2.73
CA TYR A 61 0.11 -11.27 -3.98
C TYR A 61 1.46 -11.98 -3.88
N ASN A 62 1.63 -13.12 -4.54
CA ASN A 62 2.83 -13.94 -4.33
C ASN A 62 4.08 -13.42 -5.08
N GLU A 63 3.90 -12.53 -6.05
CA GLU A 63 5.00 -12.01 -6.87
C GLU A 63 5.33 -10.54 -6.55
N ASP A 64 6.52 -10.11 -6.96
CA ASP A 64 6.95 -8.72 -6.86
C ASP A 64 6.28 -7.86 -7.94
N LEU A 65 5.35 -7.01 -7.51
CA LEU A 65 4.63 -6.08 -8.39
C LEU A 65 5.35 -4.73 -8.53
N LYS A 66 6.47 -4.50 -7.83
CA LYS A 66 7.19 -3.23 -7.87
C LYS A 66 7.53 -2.79 -9.31
N PRO A 67 8.03 -3.66 -10.21
CA PRO A 67 8.36 -3.25 -11.58
C PRO A 67 7.14 -2.77 -12.38
N ASP A 68 5.99 -3.45 -12.24
CA ASP A 68 4.75 -3.09 -12.94
C ASP A 68 4.13 -1.81 -12.38
N ILE A 69 4.15 -1.66 -11.05
CA ILE A 69 3.66 -0.46 -10.37
C ILE A 69 4.51 0.75 -10.76
N GLU A 70 5.84 0.65 -10.70
CA GLU A 70 6.74 1.72 -11.12
C GLU A 70 6.57 2.07 -12.60
N ARG A 71 6.31 1.09 -13.46
CA ARG A 71 6.00 1.34 -14.88
C ARG A 71 4.71 2.14 -15.01
N GLY A 72 3.65 1.76 -14.30
CA GLY A 72 2.37 2.49 -14.30
C GLY A 72 2.53 3.93 -13.80
N LEU A 73 3.25 4.13 -12.70
CA LEU A 73 3.55 5.45 -12.14
C LEU A 73 4.36 6.32 -13.11
N LYS A 74 5.37 5.75 -13.78
CA LYS A 74 6.16 6.45 -14.81
C LYS A 74 5.34 6.85 -16.04
N LEU A 75 4.39 6.00 -16.46
CA LEU A 75 3.47 6.35 -17.56
C LEU A 75 2.59 7.55 -17.17
N LEU A 76 2.10 7.57 -15.94
CA LEU A 76 1.31 8.69 -15.43
C LEU A 76 2.16 9.98 -15.34
N ASP A 77 3.41 9.89 -14.88
CA ASP A 77 4.35 11.01 -14.85
C ASP A 77 4.62 11.58 -16.26
N ALA A 78 4.89 10.70 -17.23
CA ALA A 78 5.09 11.09 -18.61
C ALA A 78 3.86 11.75 -19.25
N SER A 79 2.66 11.55 -18.69
CA SER A 79 1.43 12.20 -19.18
C SER A 79 1.14 13.52 -18.46
N LEU A 80 1.17 13.51 -17.12
CA LEU A 80 0.52 14.54 -16.30
C LEU A 80 1.46 15.37 -15.42
N SER A 81 2.76 15.09 -15.41
CA SER A 81 3.69 15.78 -14.51
C SER A 81 4.16 17.12 -15.10
N PRO A 82 3.85 18.28 -14.50
CA PRO A 82 4.37 19.57 -14.95
C PRO A 82 5.85 19.78 -14.60
N PHE A 83 6.43 18.88 -13.79
CA PHE A 83 7.85 18.87 -13.44
C PHE A 83 8.68 18.01 -14.39
N ASN A 84 8.04 17.16 -15.19
CA ASN A 84 8.70 16.40 -16.25
C ASN A 84 8.69 17.23 -17.55
N ALA A 85 9.87 17.70 -17.95
CA ALA A 85 10.04 18.55 -19.13
C ALA A 85 9.58 17.90 -20.44
N THR A 86 9.47 16.57 -20.47
CA THR A 86 9.10 15.80 -21.67
C THR A 86 7.64 15.32 -21.65
N SER A 87 6.90 15.60 -20.57
CA SER A 87 5.54 15.11 -20.41
C SER A 87 4.56 15.73 -21.39
N ILE A 88 3.44 15.04 -21.63
CA ILE A 88 2.36 15.53 -22.49
C ILE A 88 1.82 16.88 -21.97
N ILE A 89 1.57 17.01 -20.66
CA ILE A 89 1.07 18.28 -20.09
C ILE A 89 2.07 19.43 -20.27
N THR A 90 3.38 19.18 -20.16
CA THR A 90 4.39 20.22 -20.38
C THR A 90 4.40 20.69 -21.83
N LYS A 91 4.31 19.76 -22.79
CA LYS A 91 4.19 20.08 -24.23
C LYS A 91 2.95 20.94 -24.51
N ILE A 92 1.82 20.58 -23.93
CA ILE A 92 0.57 21.37 -24.05
C ILE A 92 0.75 22.77 -23.45
N ASN A 93 1.32 22.88 -22.25
CA ASN A 93 1.58 24.17 -21.61
C ASN A 93 2.54 25.06 -22.41
N ASN A 94 3.41 24.47 -23.23
CA ASN A 94 4.33 25.15 -24.13
C ASN A 94 3.73 25.43 -25.53
N ASN A 95 2.48 25.06 -25.77
CA ASN A 95 1.83 25.12 -27.10
C ASN A 95 2.56 24.28 -28.17
N GLU A 96 3.18 23.17 -27.78
CA GLU A 96 3.79 22.22 -28.70
C GLU A 96 2.75 21.22 -29.23
N GLU A 97 2.87 20.83 -30.51
CA GLU A 97 1.99 19.81 -31.08
C GLU A 97 2.29 18.44 -30.44
N VAL A 98 1.26 17.85 -29.83
CA VAL A 98 1.38 16.53 -29.18
C VAL A 98 0.06 15.77 -29.28
N LYS A 99 0.17 14.47 -29.58
CA LYS A 99 -0.97 13.54 -29.46
C LYS A 99 -1.16 13.18 -27.99
N VAL A 100 -2.31 13.53 -27.43
CA VAL A 100 -2.65 13.21 -26.05
C VAL A 100 -3.00 11.74 -25.86
N ASP A 101 -2.71 11.22 -24.67
CA ASP A 101 -3.02 9.84 -24.29
C ASP A 101 -4.36 9.74 -23.53
N THR A 102 -4.66 8.53 -23.07
CA THR A 102 -5.89 8.26 -22.32
C THR A 102 -5.86 8.83 -20.91
N PHE A 103 -4.69 8.94 -20.27
CA PHE A 103 -4.56 9.54 -18.95
C PHE A 103 -4.87 11.03 -19.00
N PHE A 104 -4.21 11.77 -19.91
CA PHE A 104 -4.43 13.19 -20.12
C PHE A 104 -5.90 13.48 -20.43
N ARG A 105 -6.49 12.78 -21.41
CA ARG A 105 -7.89 13.01 -21.78
C ARG A 105 -8.86 12.77 -20.64
N LYS A 106 -8.67 11.69 -19.86
CA LYS A 106 -9.53 11.37 -18.72
C LYS A 106 -9.42 12.43 -17.62
N VAL A 107 -8.21 12.80 -17.24
CA VAL A 107 -7.99 13.77 -16.17
C VAL A 107 -8.44 15.16 -16.60
N PHE A 108 -8.12 15.59 -17.82
CA PHE A 108 -8.55 16.87 -18.36
C PHE A 108 -10.09 17.00 -18.37
N HIS A 109 -10.82 16.01 -18.92
CA HIS A 109 -12.28 16.05 -18.91
C HIS A 109 -12.85 16.06 -17.49
N ARG A 110 -12.32 15.21 -16.59
CA ARG A 110 -12.79 15.21 -15.20
C ARG A 110 -12.50 16.53 -14.50
N SER A 111 -11.37 17.17 -14.80
CA SER A 111 -11.03 18.49 -14.28
C SER A 111 -12.00 19.58 -14.77
N MET A 112 -12.45 19.51 -16.02
CA MET A 112 -13.48 20.42 -16.54
C MET A 112 -14.82 20.21 -15.84
N GLU A 113 -15.26 18.96 -15.67
CA GLU A 113 -16.49 18.62 -14.93
C GLU A 113 -16.43 19.17 -13.49
N VAL A 114 -15.33 18.93 -12.78
CA VAL A 114 -15.16 19.42 -11.39
C VAL A 114 -15.10 20.96 -11.36
N SER A 115 -14.52 21.61 -12.36
CA SER A 115 -14.52 23.07 -12.45
C SER A 115 -15.94 23.62 -12.56
N GLU A 116 -16.78 23.02 -13.40
CA GLU A 116 -18.19 23.37 -13.54
C GLU A 116 -18.99 23.07 -12.26
N GLU A 117 -18.83 21.88 -11.68
CA GLU A 117 -19.48 21.46 -10.42
C GLU A 117 -19.13 22.37 -9.23
N THR A 118 -18.02 23.10 -9.30
CA THR A 118 -17.51 23.97 -8.21
C THR A 118 -17.57 25.46 -8.52
N ASP A 119 -18.31 25.87 -9.56
CA ASP A 119 -18.42 27.26 -10.02
C ASP A 119 -17.04 27.94 -10.21
N GLY A 120 -16.07 27.17 -10.72
CA GLY A 120 -14.70 27.63 -10.96
C GLY A 120 -13.79 27.66 -9.73
N ALA A 121 -14.23 27.21 -8.56
CA ALA A 121 -13.36 27.10 -7.39
C ALA A 121 -12.21 26.09 -7.60
N PHE A 122 -12.44 25.06 -8.42
CA PHE A 122 -11.40 24.23 -8.98
C PHE A 122 -11.07 24.66 -10.42
N ASP A 123 -9.85 25.11 -10.68
CA ASP A 123 -9.40 25.53 -12.01
C ASP A 123 -7.97 25.05 -12.28
N ILE A 124 -7.80 24.23 -13.32
CA ILE A 124 -6.51 23.65 -13.72
C ILE A 124 -5.62 24.62 -14.52
N THR A 125 -6.11 25.81 -14.88
CA THR A 125 -5.39 26.82 -15.68
C THR A 125 -4.63 27.85 -14.85
N VAL A 126 -4.71 27.78 -13.52
CA VAL A 126 -4.10 28.74 -12.57
C VAL A 126 -2.56 28.69 -12.51
N ALA A 127 -1.91 27.88 -13.35
CA ALA A 127 -0.45 27.74 -13.37
C ALA A 127 0.33 29.07 -13.43
N PRO A 128 -0.08 30.10 -14.19
CA PRO A 128 0.57 31.41 -14.14
C PRO A 128 0.53 32.07 -12.75
N LEU A 129 -0.60 31.98 -12.04
CA LEU A 129 -0.74 32.50 -10.67
C LEU A 129 0.11 31.70 -9.69
N VAL A 130 0.03 30.37 -9.75
CA VAL A 130 0.83 29.46 -8.89
C VAL A 130 2.34 29.74 -9.04
N ASN A 131 2.80 29.96 -10.27
CA ASN A 131 4.19 30.34 -10.55
C ASN A 131 4.54 31.74 -10.00
N ALA A 132 3.64 32.72 -10.12
CA ALA A 132 3.86 34.07 -9.59
C ALA A 132 4.02 34.08 -8.07
N TRP A 133 3.33 33.17 -7.37
CA TRP A 133 3.43 32.98 -5.92
C TRP A 133 4.56 32.03 -5.49
N ASN A 134 5.45 31.61 -6.40
CA ASN A 134 6.57 30.69 -6.17
C ASN A 134 6.17 29.28 -5.66
N PHE A 135 4.93 28.83 -5.89
CA PHE A 135 4.51 27.45 -5.64
C PHE A 135 4.69 26.54 -6.87
N GLY A 136 5.00 27.12 -8.02
CA GLY A 136 5.09 26.42 -9.31
C GLY A 136 6.50 25.95 -9.69
N PHE A 137 6.64 25.54 -10.94
CA PHE A 137 7.77 24.79 -11.49
C PHE A 137 8.77 25.66 -12.28
N LYS A 138 8.49 26.94 -12.50
CA LYS A 138 9.33 27.83 -13.33
C LYS A 138 10.57 28.40 -12.62
N LYS A 139 10.63 28.38 -11.30
CA LYS A 139 11.85 28.71 -10.53
C LYS A 139 12.25 27.44 -9.80
N GLY A 140 13.39 26.86 -10.17
CA GLY A 140 13.84 25.51 -9.79
C GLY A 140 14.15 25.25 -8.31
N GLY A 141 13.36 25.79 -7.38
CA GLY A 141 13.30 25.29 -6.00
C GLY A 141 12.15 24.30 -5.90
N SER A 142 12.38 23.14 -5.27
CA SER A 142 11.27 22.33 -4.78
C SER A 142 10.38 23.20 -3.89
N PRO A 143 9.04 23.06 -3.96
CA PRO A 143 8.16 23.71 -2.99
C PRO A 143 8.62 23.31 -1.58
N THR A 144 8.94 24.29 -0.73
CA THR A 144 9.26 24.09 0.69
C THR A 144 8.02 23.69 1.48
#